data_AF-A0A0D8BB59-F1
#
_entry.id   AF-A0A0D8BB59-F1
#
_cell.length_a   1.000
_cell.length_b   1.000
_cell.length_c   1.000
_cell.angle_alpha   90.00
_cell.angle_beta   90.00
_cell.angle_gamma   90.00
#
_symmetry.space_group_name_H-M   'P 1'
#
loop_
_entity.id
_entity.type
_entity.pdbx_description
1 polymer ?
#
loop_
_entity_poly.entity_id
_entity_poly.type
_entity_poly.pdbx_seq_one_letter_code
_entity_poly.pdbx_strand_id
1 'polypeptide(L)'
;MTAPQDDRIFPVHGSSQPVAAFADHLRAVRDGLDLPVGLITAERPQLPRRGLVRVAHLVTTSGERGQVGDTVVWEVMSADACRRWLAGAPAPDPAVIEAAVPALFALRCLHRAGKIDHLRVPELAELIADRYLSARLAHQHWPLVREAAARAQTYLAAHGFAAARPTPACLVKEPNR
;
A
#
# COMPACT_ATOMS: atom_id res chain seq x y z
N MET A 1 19.38 13.74 33.59
CA MET A 1 19.31 14.18 32.18
C MET A 1 19.50 12.94 31.31
N THR A 2 18.40 12.33 30.90
CA THR A 2 18.37 11.12 30.08
C THR A 2 18.48 11.55 28.62
N ALA A 3 19.44 11.00 27.87
CA ALA A 3 19.62 11.30 26.46
C ALA A 3 18.35 10.93 25.66
N PRO A 4 17.96 11.70 24.62
CA PRO A 4 16.87 11.31 23.74
C PRO A 4 17.23 10.00 23.03
N GLN A 5 16.38 8.98 23.17
CA GLN A 5 16.46 7.77 22.37
C GLN A 5 16.37 8.16 20.90
N ASP A 6 17.42 7.82 20.17
CA ASP A 6 17.57 8.13 18.76
C ASP A 6 16.52 7.34 17.96
N ASP A 7 15.42 8.00 17.58
CA ASP A 7 14.34 7.52 16.70
C ASP A 7 14.82 7.38 15.22
N ARG A 8 16.13 7.29 14.99
CA ARG A 8 16.74 7.49 13.69
C ARG A 8 17.07 6.17 13.01
N ILE A 9 16.28 5.92 11.95
CA ILE A 9 16.69 5.27 10.70
C ILE A 9 17.31 3.89 10.89
N PHE A 10 16.45 2.88 10.81
CA PHE A 10 16.90 1.49 10.71
C PHE A 10 17.47 1.21 9.30
N PRO A 11 18.60 0.49 9.19
CA PRO A 11 19.28 0.23 7.93
C PRO A 11 18.43 -0.63 6.97
N VAL A 12 18.44 -0.24 5.70
CA VAL A 12 17.87 -1.01 4.59
C VAL A 12 18.75 -2.24 4.34
N HIS A 13 18.37 -3.40 4.88
CA HIS A 13 19.08 -4.64 4.60
C HIS A 13 18.52 -5.31 3.33
N GLY A 14 19.36 -5.46 2.31
CA GLY A 14 19.10 -6.30 1.13
C GLY A 14 18.26 -5.68 0.00
N SER A 15 18.32 -4.36 -0.23
CA SER A 15 17.37 -3.69 -1.13
C SER A 15 17.48 -4.11 -2.59
N SER A 16 16.51 -4.92 -3.03
CA SER A 16 16.08 -4.91 -4.43
C SER A 16 15.73 -3.48 -4.85
N GLN A 17 15.96 -3.13 -6.12
CA GLN A 17 15.68 -1.79 -6.67
C GLN A 17 14.29 -1.23 -6.28
N PRO A 18 13.20 -2.03 -6.19
CA PRO A 18 11.89 -1.54 -5.72
C PRO A 18 11.88 -1.05 -4.27
N VAL A 19 12.65 -1.65 -3.35
CA VAL A 19 12.70 -1.24 -1.93
C VAL A 19 13.35 0.13 -1.79
N ALA A 20 14.47 0.35 -2.49
CA ALA A 20 15.17 1.63 -2.45
C ALA A 20 14.31 2.75 -3.05
N ALA A 21 13.75 2.53 -4.24
CA ALA A 21 12.86 3.49 -4.88
C ALA A 21 11.62 3.79 -4.03
N PHE A 22 11.03 2.78 -3.39
CA PHE A 22 9.90 2.98 -2.48
C PHE A 22 10.29 3.74 -1.22
N ALA A 23 11.46 3.49 -0.64
CA ALA A 23 11.95 4.23 0.52
C ALA A 23 12.14 5.72 0.20
N ASP A 24 12.70 6.05 -0.97
CA ASP A 24 12.86 7.43 -1.43
C ASP A 24 11.50 8.12 -1.67
N HIS A 25 10.58 7.43 -2.33
CA HIS A 25 9.21 7.90 -2.51
C HIS A 25 8.52 8.18 -1.16
N LEU A 26 8.65 7.25 -0.21
CA LEU A 26 8.00 7.36 1.08
C LEU A 26 8.58 8.52 1.92
N ARG A 27 9.89 8.78 1.85
CA ARG A 27 10.50 9.98 2.45
C ARG A 27 9.86 11.24 1.91
N ALA A 28 9.80 11.39 0.59
CA ALA A 28 9.20 12.58 -0.03
C ALA A 28 7.73 12.79 0.37
N VAL A 29 6.94 11.71 0.45
CA VAL A 29 5.54 11.78 0.88
C VAL A 29 5.40 12.13 2.36
N ARG A 30 6.30 11.62 3.21
CA ARG A 30 6.23 11.80 4.66
C ARG A 30 6.79 13.12 5.15
N ASP A 31 7.77 13.69 4.46
CA ASP A 31 8.29 15.02 4.76
C ASP A 31 7.17 16.07 4.66
N GLY A 32 6.27 15.93 3.67
CA GLY A 32 5.08 16.78 3.53
C GLY A 32 4.03 16.60 4.64
N LEU A 33 4.16 15.57 5.49
CA LEU A 33 3.23 15.24 6.57
C LEU A 33 3.85 15.36 7.97
N ASP A 34 5.12 15.77 8.07
CA ASP A 34 5.91 15.78 9.31
C ASP A 34 5.88 14.41 10.04
N LEU A 35 6.02 13.32 9.28
CA LEU A 35 6.02 11.96 9.80
C LEU A 35 7.40 11.31 9.63
N PRO A 36 7.95 10.63 10.65
CA PRO A 36 9.20 9.89 10.49
C PRO A 36 9.00 8.71 9.54
N VAL A 37 10.03 8.33 8.77
CA VAL A 37 10.01 7.10 7.93
C VAL A 37 10.53 5.92 8.75
N GLY A 38 9.82 4.79 8.66
CA GLY A 38 10.17 3.56 9.36
C GLY A 38 11.27 2.74 8.67
N LEU A 39 11.57 1.56 9.22
CA LEU A 39 12.41 0.56 8.54
C LEU A 39 11.66 0.01 7.32
N ILE A 40 12.26 0.06 6.13
CA ILE A 40 11.67 -0.45 4.89
C ILE A 40 12.35 -1.75 4.47
N THR A 41 11.57 -2.81 4.24
CA THR A 41 12.08 -4.14 3.85
C THR A 41 11.23 -4.79 2.75
N ALA A 42 11.86 -5.60 1.88
CA ALA A 42 11.13 -6.44 0.92
C ALA A 42 10.41 -7.60 1.64
N GLU A 43 11.09 -8.22 2.60
CA GLU A 43 10.57 -9.35 3.34
C GLU A 43 9.74 -8.89 4.53
N ARG A 44 8.75 -9.71 4.90
CA ARG A 44 7.88 -9.45 6.05
C ARG A 44 8.70 -9.48 7.34
N PRO A 45 8.83 -8.36 8.06
CA PRO A 45 9.65 -8.31 9.25
C PRO A 45 8.99 -9.06 10.41
N GLN A 46 9.80 -9.83 11.13
CA GLN A 46 9.46 -10.27 12.48
C GLN A 46 9.59 -9.06 13.40
N LEU A 47 8.57 -8.80 14.24
CA LEU A 47 8.57 -7.66 15.14
C LEU A 47 9.20 -8.09 16.48
N PRO A 48 10.39 -7.59 16.83
CA PRO A 48 11.12 -8.05 18.02
C PRO A 48 10.59 -7.43 19.33
N ARG A 49 9.73 -6.41 19.26
CA ARG A 49 9.34 -5.58 20.40
C ARG A 49 7.86 -5.19 20.38
N ARG A 50 7.27 -5.08 21.57
CA ARG A 50 5.95 -4.45 21.77
C ARG A 50 6.03 -2.96 21.42
N GLY A 51 4.96 -2.41 20.85
CA GLY A 51 4.87 -0.99 20.46
C GLY A 51 5.32 -0.65 19.03
N LEU A 52 5.87 -1.63 18.31
CA LEU A 52 6.12 -1.53 16.87
C LEU A 52 4.97 -2.17 16.10
N VAL A 53 4.66 -1.61 14.94
CA VAL A 53 3.72 -2.15 13.96
C VAL A 53 4.40 -2.26 12.61
N ARG A 54 3.97 -3.22 11.80
CA ARG A 54 4.37 -3.30 10.39
C ARG A 54 3.19 -2.95 9.50
N VAL A 55 3.46 -2.25 8.42
CA VAL A 55 2.49 -1.85 7.40
C VAL A 55 2.92 -2.48 6.08
N ALA A 56 2.00 -3.22 5.46
CA ALA A 56 2.17 -3.72 4.10
C ALA A 56 1.82 -2.61 3.10
N HIS A 57 2.84 -2.05 2.44
CA HIS A 57 2.65 -1.12 1.33
C HIS A 57 2.50 -1.85 0.02
N LEU A 58 1.44 -1.54 -0.71
CA LEU A 58 1.14 -2.13 -2.00
C LEU A 58 1.81 -1.30 -3.09
N VAL A 59 2.87 -1.85 -3.71
CA VAL A 59 3.72 -1.14 -4.67
C VAL A 59 3.51 -1.73 -6.06
N THR A 60 3.24 -0.87 -7.04
CA THR A 60 3.22 -1.28 -8.45
C THR A 60 4.65 -1.26 -8.99
N THR A 61 5.06 -2.35 -9.63
CA THR A 61 6.36 -2.47 -10.30
C THR A 61 6.17 -2.57 -11.80
N SER A 62 7.15 -2.08 -12.55
CA SER A 62 7.24 -2.29 -13.99
C SER A 62 8.49 -3.13 -14.28
N GLY A 63 8.31 -4.20 -15.04
CA GLY A 63 9.41 -5.03 -15.53
C GLY A 63 9.95 -4.54 -16.86
N GLU A 64 11.09 -5.10 -17.28
CA GLU A 64 11.85 -4.69 -18.48
C GLU A 64 11.05 -4.71 -19.80
N ARG A 65 9.93 -5.45 -19.84
CA ARG A 65 9.04 -5.54 -21.02
C ARG A 65 7.75 -4.76 -20.87
N GLY A 66 7.71 -3.76 -19.98
CA GLY A 66 6.51 -2.97 -19.69
C GLY A 66 5.41 -3.76 -18.96
N GLN A 67 5.74 -4.94 -18.45
CA GLN A 67 4.83 -5.75 -17.65
C GLN A 67 4.66 -5.11 -16.28
N VAL A 68 3.41 -4.79 -15.94
CA VAL A 68 3.05 -4.12 -14.69
C VAL A 68 2.61 -5.17 -13.67
N GLY A 69 3.29 -5.22 -12.54
CA GLY A 69 2.99 -6.11 -11.42
C GLY A 69 2.70 -5.35 -10.13
N ASP A 70 2.33 -6.08 -9.10
CA ASP A 70 2.24 -5.56 -7.73
C ASP A 70 3.11 -6.39 -6.80
N THR A 71 3.76 -5.72 -5.85
CA THR A 71 4.55 -6.34 -4.78
C THR A 71 4.21 -5.68 -3.45
N VAL A 72 4.61 -6.31 -2.35
CA VAL A 72 4.56 -5.70 -1.02
C VAL A 72 5.94 -5.18 -0.66
N VAL A 73 5.97 -3.97 -0.11
CA VAL A 73 7.10 -3.48 0.66
C VAL A 73 6.62 -3.25 2.08
N TRP A 74 7.38 -3.70 3.06
CA TRP A 74 7.02 -3.59 4.47
C TRP A 74 7.66 -2.38 5.07
N GLU A 75 6.91 -1.70 5.93
CA GLU A 75 7.43 -0.65 6.78
C GLU A 75 7.21 -0.98 8.25
N VAL A 76 8.24 -0.89 9.07
CA VAL A 76 8.12 -0.96 10.53
C VAL A 76 8.16 0.44 11.12
N MET A 77 7.14 0.81 11.89
CA MET A 77 7.04 2.10 12.58
C MET A 77 6.49 1.92 14.00
N SER A 78 6.58 2.95 14.84
CA SER A 78 5.92 2.93 16.15
C SER A 78 4.41 2.98 16.01
N ALA A 79 3.68 2.44 16.99
CA ALA A 79 2.23 2.53 17.04
C ALA A 79 1.73 4.00 16.99
N ASP A 80 2.49 4.92 17.59
CA ASP A 80 2.19 6.35 17.62
C ASP A 80 2.36 7.01 16.25
N ALA A 81 3.44 6.65 15.54
CA ALA A 81 3.64 7.06 14.14
C ALA A 81 2.52 6.52 13.25
N CYS A 82 2.09 5.27 13.46
CA CYS A 82 0.97 4.68 12.73
C CYS A 82 -0.36 5.43 12.99
N ARG A 83 -0.68 5.77 14.24
CA ARG A 83 -1.88 6.57 14.55
C ARG A 83 -1.88 7.93 13.86
N ARG A 84 -0.74 8.62 13.86
CA ARG A 84 -0.57 9.91 13.14
C ARG A 84 -0.68 9.72 11.62
N TRP A 85 -0.04 8.69 11.09
CA TRP A 85 -0.13 8.32 9.67
C TRP A 85 -1.57 8.02 9.24
N LEU A 86 -2.40 7.43 10.10
CA LEU A 86 -3.81 7.20 9.82
C LEU A 86 -4.71 8.44 10.03
N ALA A 87 -4.13 9.57 10.45
CA ALA A 87 -4.86 10.79 10.83
C ALA A 87 -5.99 10.52 11.84
N GLY A 88 -5.73 9.65 12.82
CA GLY A 88 -6.70 9.31 13.87
C GLY A 88 -7.77 8.29 13.47
N ALA A 89 -7.80 7.82 12.21
CA ALA A 89 -8.68 6.72 11.82
C ALA A 89 -8.35 5.44 12.62
N PRO A 90 -9.35 4.61 12.97
CA PRO A 90 -9.11 3.36 13.65
C PRO A 90 -8.24 2.44 12.79
N ALA A 91 -7.13 1.96 13.36
CA ALA A 91 -6.28 0.99 12.70
C ALA A 91 -6.95 -0.40 12.75
N PRO A 92 -7.19 -1.06 11.61
CA PRO A 92 -7.59 -2.46 11.62
C PRO A 92 -6.47 -3.34 12.17
N ASP A 93 -6.81 -4.56 12.59
CA ASP A 93 -5.81 -5.57 12.94
C ASP A 93 -4.86 -5.78 11.75
N PRO A 94 -3.54 -5.57 11.91
CA PRO A 94 -2.56 -5.78 10.85
C PRO A 94 -2.66 -7.18 10.24
N ALA A 95 -2.94 -8.21 11.03
CA ALA A 95 -3.04 -9.58 10.53
C ALA A 95 -4.16 -9.75 9.48
N VAL A 96 -5.26 -9.00 9.65
CA VAL A 96 -6.40 -9.04 8.74
C VAL A 96 -6.07 -8.37 7.40
N ILE A 97 -5.34 -7.26 7.40
CA ILE A 97 -4.88 -6.62 6.16
C ILE A 97 -3.83 -7.48 5.46
N GLU A 98 -2.87 -8.04 6.22
CA GLU A 98 -1.84 -8.90 5.68
C GLU A 98 -2.42 -10.13 4.97
N ALA A 99 -3.42 -10.78 5.58
CA ALA A 99 -4.13 -11.90 4.97
C ALA A 99 -4.87 -11.52 3.68
N ALA A 100 -5.29 -10.26 3.54
CA ALA A 100 -6.02 -9.76 2.39
C ALA A 100 -5.13 -9.26 1.24
N VAL A 101 -3.80 -9.27 1.37
CA VAL A 101 -2.87 -8.78 0.34
C VAL A 101 -3.17 -9.33 -1.06
N PRO A 102 -3.40 -10.65 -1.27
CA PRO A 102 -3.74 -11.16 -2.60
C PRO A 102 -5.02 -10.55 -3.17
N ALA A 103 -6.05 -10.35 -2.34
CA ALA A 103 -7.31 -9.74 -2.74
C ALA A 103 -7.15 -8.22 -3.02
N LEU A 104 -6.28 -7.54 -2.28
CA LEU A 104 -5.92 -6.15 -2.53
C LEU A 104 -5.17 -5.97 -3.85
N PHE A 105 -4.32 -6.92 -4.24
CA PHE A 105 -3.70 -6.93 -5.56
C PHE A 105 -4.72 -7.17 -6.68
N ALA A 106 -5.67 -8.08 -6.49
CA ALA A 106 -6.78 -8.27 -7.43
C ALA A 106 -7.55 -6.95 -7.65
N LEU A 107 -7.86 -6.24 -6.56
CA LEU A 107 -8.56 -4.96 -6.61
C LEU A 107 -7.78 -3.89 -7.38
N ARG A 108 -6.48 -3.75 -7.11
CA ARG A 108 -5.60 -2.81 -7.82
C ARG A 108 -5.48 -3.12 -9.30
N CYS A 109 -5.45 -4.40 -9.62
CA CYS A 109 -5.39 -4.87 -10.98
C CYS A 109 -6.65 -4.46 -11.77
N LEU A 110 -7.84 -4.65 -11.17
CA LEU A 110 -9.09 -4.18 -11.76
C LEU A 110 -9.17 -2.65 -11.82
N HIS A 111 -8.66 -1.95 -10.80
CA HIS A 111 -8.58 -0.49 -10.81
C HIS A 111 -7.78 0.04 -11.98
N ARG A 112 -6.56 -0.47 -12.18
CA ARG A 112 -5.73 -0.08 -13.34
C ARG A 112 -6.37 -0.45 -14.68
N ALA A 113 -7.14 -1.54 -14.73
CA ALA A 113 -7.84 -1.95 -15.94
C ALA A 113 -9.14 -1.17 -16.22
N GLY A 114 -9.52 -0.20 -15.36
CA GLY A 114 -10.78 0.54 -15.50
C GLY A 114 -12.02 -0.32 -15.23
N LYS A 115 -11.88 -1.37 -14.41
CA LYS A 115 -12.89 -2.42 -14.19
C LYS A 115 -13.51 -2.40 -12.80
N ILE A 116 -13.35 -1.31 -12.04
CA ILE A 116 -13.87 -1.20 -10.66
C ILE A 116 -15.40 -1.25 -10.61
N ASP A 117 -16.09 -0.69 -11.61
CA ASP A 117 -17.55 -0.67 -11.66
C ASP A 117 -18.16 -2.07 -11.73
N HIS A 118 -17.41 -3.08 -12.21
CA HIS A 118 -17.83 -4.47 -12.20
C HIS A 118 -17.96 -5.05 -10.79
N LEU A 119 -17.33 -4.42 -9.78
CA LEU A 119 -17.42 -4.85 -8.40
C LEU A 119 -18.73 -4.42 -7.72
N ARG A 120 -19.50 -3.50 -8.33
CA ARG A 120 -20.75 -2.97 -7.76
C ARG A 120 -20.57 -2.41 -6.34
N VAL A 121 -19.49 -1.65 -6.14
CA VAL A 121 -19.17 -0.93 -4.90
C VAL A 121 -18.95 0.55 -5.26
N PRO A 122 -20.03 1.33 -5.51
CA PRO A 122 -19.92 2.69 -6.02
C PRO A 122 -19.17 3.64 -5.08
N GLU A 123 -19.31 3.45 -3.77
CA GLU A 123 -18.62 4.25 -2.75
C GLU A 123 -17.10 4.08 -2.86
N LEU A 124 -16.63 2.89 -3.23
CA LEU A 124 -15.21 2.69 -3.48
C LEU A 124 -14.77 3.38 -4.78
N ALA A 125 -15.57 3.26 -5.85
CA ALA A 125 -15.26 3.88 -7.13
C ALA A 125 -15.08 5.40 -6.98
N GLU A 126 -15.96 6.05 -6.24
CA GLU A 126 -15.85 7.47 -5.89
C GLU A 126 -14.59 7.76 -5.05
N LEU A 127 -14.33 6.93 -4.02
CA LEU A 127 -13.17 7.10 -3.13
C LEU A 127 -11.83 7.04 -3.88
N ILE A 128 -11.73 6.25 -4.95
CA ILE A 128 -10.50 6.02 -5.70
C ILE A 128 -10.49 6.67 -7.10
N ALA A 129 -11.52 7.43 -7.47
CA ALA A 129 -11.69 7.96 -8.83
C ALA A 129 -10.45 8.69 -9.39
N ASP A 130 -9.81 9.53 -8.57
CA ASP A 130 -8.55 10.22 -8.90
C ASP A 130 -7.39 9.80 -7.98
N ARG A 131 -7.54 8.67 -7.29
CA ARG A 131 -6.59 8.23 -6.27
C ARG A 131 -6.24 6.78 -6.42
N TYR A 132 -4.97 6.48 -6.26
CA TYR A 132 -4.53 5.10 -6.21
C TYR A 132 -4.90 4.43 -4.87
N LEU A 133 -5.18 3.12 -4.92
CA LEU A 133 -5.40 2.29 -3.73
C LEU A 133 -4.07 2.09 -2.97
N SER A 134 -3.76 3.06 -2.10
CA SER A 134 -2.60 3.02 -1.19
C SER A 134 -2.89 2.20 0.07
N ALA A 135 -1.82 1.79 0.77
CA ALA A 135 -1.97 1.13 2.07
C ALA A 135 -2.70 2.01 3.09
N ARG A 136 -2.45 3.32 3.09
CA ARG A 136 -3.14 4.27 3.97
C ARG A 136 -4.64 4.26 3.75
N LEU A 137 -5.07 4.34 2.48
CA LEU A 137 -6.49 4.31 2.11
C LEU A 137 -7.12 2.97 2.51
N ALA A 138 -6.43 1.85 2.28
CA ALA A 138 -6.89 0.52 2.69
C ALA A 138 -7.09 0.41 4.21
N HIS A 139 -6.22 1.02 5.02
CA HIS A 139 -6.38 1.03 6.47
C HIS A 139 -7.54 1.95 6.91
N GLN A 140 -7.58 3.18 6.38
CA GLN A 140 -8.59 4.19 6.76
C GLN A 140 -10.02 3.76 6.39
N HIS A 141 -10.19 3.01 5.31
CA HIS A 141 -11.49 2.58 4.78
C HIS A 141 -11.64 1.06 4.75
N TRP A 142 -11.05 0.37 5.73
CA TRP A 142 -10.92 -1.08 5.72
C TRP A 142 -12.22 -1.86 5.45
N PRO A 143 -13.38 -1.54 6.08
CA PRO A 143 -14.61 -2.28 5.82
C PRO A 143 -15.02 -2.27 4.33
N LEU A 144 -14.95 -1.09 3.70
CA LEU A 144 -15.28 -0.89 2.29
C LEU A 144 -14.27 -1.55 1.36
N VAL A 145 -12.98 -1.36 1.65
CA VAL A 145 -11.90 -1.92 0.84
C VAL A 145 -11.88 -3.45 0.92
N ARG A 146 -12.14 -4.03 2.10
CA ARG A 146 -12.24 -5.48 2.29
C ARG A 146 -13.32 -6.10 1.44
N GLU A 147 -14.51 -5.50 1.42
CA GLU A 147 -15.62 -5.97 0.61
C GLU A 147 -15.27 -5.98 -0.88
N ALA A 148 -14.74 -4.87 -1.38
CA ALA A 148 -14.34 -4.78 -2.79
C ALA A 148 -13.19 -5.72 -3.15
N ALA A 149 -12.22 -5.89 -2.26
CA ALA A 149 -11.11 -6.81 -2.45
C ALA A 149 -11.59 -8.27 -2.61
N ALA A 150 -12.53 -8.70 -1.75
CA ALA A 150 -13.14 -10.02 -1.87
C ALA A 150 -13.85 -10.20 -3.22
N ARG A 151 -14.67 -9.21 -3.63
CA ARG A 151 -15.35 -9.22 -4.94
C ARG A 151 -14.37 -9.23 -6.12
N ALA A 152 -13.27 -8.50 -6.02
CA ALA A 152 -12.23 -8.47 -7.04
C ALA A 152 -11.56 -9.83 -7.22
N GLN A 153 -11.27 -10.52 -6.12
CA GLN A 153 -10.71 -11.85 -6.17
C GLN A 153 -11.67 -12.85 -6.84
N THR A 154 -12.95 -12.82 -6.48
CA THR A 154 -13.98 -13.64 -7.14
C THR A 154 -14.11 -13.32 -8.63
N TYR A 155 -14.12 -12.03 -8.99
CA TYR A 155 -14.21 -11.60 -10.39
C TYR A 155 -13.05 -12.14 -11.22
N LEU A 156 -11.81 -12.01 -10.74
CA LEU A 156 -10.63 -12.51 -11.46
C LEU A 156 -10.61 -14.03 -11.56
N ALA A 157 -11.05 -14.74 -10.52
CA ALA A 157 -11.18 -16.20 -10.56
C ALA A 157 -12.19 -16.67 -11.62
N ALA A 158 -13.30 -15.94 -11.79
CA ALA A 158 -14.36 -16.30 -12.72
C ALA A 158 -14.06 -15.93 -14.19
N HIS A 159 -13.34 -14.84 -14.44
CA HIS A 159 -13.16 -14.29 -15.81
C HIS A 159 -11.78 -14.56 -16.40
N GLY A 160 -10.86 -15.11 -15.61
CA GLY A 160 -9.46 -15.25 -15.97
C GLY A 160 -8.77 -13.88 -16.11
N PHE A 161 -7.45 -13.89 -16.00
CA PHE A 161 -6.66 -12.69 -16.22
C PHE A 161 -6.08 -12.71 -17.63
N ALA A 162 -6.80 -12.16 -18.61
CA ALA A 162 -6.12 -11.62 -19.78
C ALA A 162 -5.47 -10.31 -19.31
N ALA A 163 -4.14 -10.30 -19.17
CA ALA A 163 -3.39 -9.10 -18.82
C ALA A 163 -3.82 -7.97 -19.76
N ALA A 164 -4.68 -7.09 -19.25
CA ALA A 164 -5.11 -5.92 -19.98
C ALA A 164 -3.82 -5.16 -20.32
N ARG A 165 -3.54 -5.01 -21.61
CA ARG A 165 -2.50 -4.07 -22.04
C ARG A 165 -2.84 -2.75 -21.35
N PRO A 166 -1.89 -2.13 -20.62
CA PRO A 166 -2.16 -0.85 -19.99
C PRO A 166 -2.65 0.10 -21.08
N THR A 167 -3.83 0.67 -20.89
CA THR A 167 -4.30 1.75 -21.73
C THR A 167 -3.31 2.91 -21.48
N PRO A 168 -2.66 3.46 -22.52
CA PRO A 168 -1.57 4.43 -22.35
C PRO A 168 -2.01 5.77 -21.70
N ALA A 169 -3.29 5.94 -21.35
CA ALA A 169 -3.83 7.16 -20.77
C ALA A 169 -3.62 7.31 -19.25
N CYS A 170 -3.10 6.29 -18.55
CA CYS A 170 -2.93 6.33 -17.09
C CYS A 170 -1.46 6.31 -16.62
N LEU A 171 -0.54 6.84 -17.45
CA LEU A 171 0.80 7.17 -16.98
C LEU A 171 0.73 8.48 -16.19
N VAL A 172 0.81 8.34 -14.86
CA VAL A 172 1.25 9.37 -13.91
C VAL A 172 0.45 10.68 -13.98
N LYS A 173 -0.69 10.76 -13.30
CA LYS A 173 -1.02 12.04 -12.65
C LYS A 173 -0.09 12.16 -11.44
N GLU A 174 0.85 13.10 -11.50
CA GLU A 174 1.60 13.55 -10.34
C GLU A 174 0.62 13.84 -9.18
N PRO A 175 0.99 13.57 -7.92
CA PRO A 175 0.16 14.00 -6.81
C PRO A 175 0.08 15.53 -6.84
N ASN A 176 -1.13 16.05 -7.04
CA ASN A 176 -1.43 17.47 -6.87
C ASN A 176 -0.97 17.88 -5.47
N ARG A 177 -0.15 18.94 -5.43
CA ARG A 177 0.35 19.59 -4.22
C ARG A 177 -0.77 20.17 -3.37
#